data_AF-A0A2N6FXW2-F1
#
_entry.id   AF-A0A2N6FXW2-F1
#
_cell.length_a   1.000
_cell.length_b   1.000
_cell.length_c   1.000
_cell.angle_alpha   90.00
_cell.angle_beta   90.00
_cell.angle_gamma   90.00
#
_symmetry.space_group_name_H-M   'P 1'
#
loop_
_entity.id
_entity.type
_entity.pdbx_description
1 polymer ?
#
loop_
_entity_poly.entity_id
_entity_poly.type
_entity_poly.pdbx_seq_one_letter_code
_entity_poly.pdbx_strand_id
1 'polypeptide(L)'
;MNKKSKYLLFIISIAICTITLEVIYLQINKSLNKKNILEKNILLKAIGLPDLSTSNEAMYIRHRTLSNTFSIFKDSPELREYFPSTFIYSHSHILNNTPSKVINE
;
A
#
# COMPACT_ATOMS: atom_id res chain seq x y z
N MET A 1 -4.15 -47.06 17.34
CA MET A 1 -4.57 -45.68 16.97
C MET A 1 -6.02 -45.69 16.54
N ASN A 2 -6.87 -44.89 17.18
CA ASN A 2 -8.32 -44.90 16.94
C ASN A 2 -8.65 -44.37 15.53
N LYS A 3 -9.73 -44.84 14.88
CA LYS A 3 -10.04 -44.45 13.48
C LYS A 3 -10.14 -42.93 13.31
N LYS A 4 -10.76 -42.24 14.28
CA LYS A 4 -10.85 -40.77 14.33
C LYS A 4 -9.49 -40.08 14.38
N SER A 5 -8.54 -40.66 15.12
CA SER A 5 -7.17 -40.12 15.25
C SER A 5 -6.36 -40.27 13.96
N LYS A 6 -6.59 -41.33 13.17
CA LYS A 6 -6.00 -41.46 11.82
C LYS A 6 -6.50 -40.37 10.86
N TYR A 7 -7.80 -40.10 10.84
CA TYR A 7 -8.37 -39.03 10.00
C TYR A 7 -7.88 -37.64 10.41
N LEU A 8 -7.77 -37.37 11.71
CA LEU A 8 -7.27 -36.09 12.22
C LEU A 8 -5.81 -35.85 11.80
N LEU A 9 -4.94 -36.86 11.93
CA LEU A 9 -3.55 -36.74 11.46
C LEU A 9 -3.45 -36.54 9.94
N PHE A 10 -4.32 -37.18 9.17
CA PHE A 10 -4.38 -36.99 7.72
C PHE A 10 -4.80 -35.57 7.33
N ILE A 11 -5.83 -35.02 7.99
CA ILE A 11 -6.30 -33.64 7.76
C ILE A 11 -5.20 -32.64 8.11
N ILE A 12 -4.52 -32.81 9.24
CA ILE A 12 -3.40 -31.94 9.64
C ILE A 12 -2.26 -32.02 8.64
N SER A 13 -1.92 -33.22 8.15
CA SER A 13 -0.89 -33.39 7.13
C SER A 13 -1.24 -32.67 5.83
N ILE A 14 -2.51 -32.70 5.41
CA ILE A 14 -2.97 -31.96 4.23
C ILE A 14 -2.86 -30.46 4.45
N ALA A 15 -3.32 -29.96 5.60
CA ALA A 15 -3.26 -28.53 5.92
C ALA A 15 -1.82 -28.00 5.94
N ILE A 16 -0.87 -28.78 6.48
CA ILE A 16 0.55 -28.42 6.43
C ILE A 16 1.03 -28.39 4.98
N CYS A 17 0.68 -29.38 4.17
CA CYS A 17 1.07 -29.45 2.76
C CYS A 17 0.56 -28.24 1.96
N THR A 18 -0.70 -27.85 2.15
CA THR A 18 -1.28 -26.67 1.47
C THR A 18 -0.58 -25.37 1.88
N ILE A 19 -0.29 -25.18 3.17
CA ILE A 19 0.44 -24.00 3.64
C ILE A 19 1.86 -23.97 3.04
N THR A 20 2.55 -25.11 2.98
CA THR A 20 3.90 -25.14 2.39
C THR A 20 3.89 -24.82 0.90
N LEU A 21 2.87 -25.30 0.16
CA LEU A 21 2.67 -24.98 -1.25
C LEU A 21 2.45 -23.48 -1.47
N GLU A 22 1.62 -22.85 -0.65
CA GLU A 22 1.37 -21.40 -0.71
C GLU A 22 2.64 -20.59 -0.45
N VAL A 23 3.43 -20.97 0.57
CA VAL A 23 4.71 -20.30 0.86
C VAL A 23 5.68 -20.40 -0.32
N ILE A 24 5.80 -21.59 -0.93
CA ILE A 24 6.65 -21.79 -2.11
C ILE A 24 6.15 -20.94 -3.29
N TYR A 25 4.84 -20.95 -3.54
CA TYR A 25 4.23 -20.16 -4.60
C TYR A 25 4.52 -18.65 -4.43
N LEU A 26 4.40 -18.13 -3.20
CA LEU A 26 4.70 -16.73 -2.89
C LEU A 26 6.19 -16.41 -3.02
N GLN A 27 7.08 -17.36 -2.71
CA GLN A 27 8.52 -17.18 -2.90
C GLN A 27 8.91 -17.10 -4.38
N ILE A 28 8.31 -17.93 -5.23
CA ILE A 28 8.56 -17.93 -6.68
C ILE A 28 7.99 -16.66 -7.32
N ASN A 29 6.78 -16.26 -6.96
CA ASN A 29 6.11 -15.09 -7.52
C ASN A 29 6.50 -13.77 -6.84
N LYS A 30 7.64 -13.74 -6.14
CA LYS A 30 8.13 -12.53 -5.49
C LYS A 30 8.54 -11.50 -6.55
N SER A 31 7.70 -10.49 -6.77
CA SER A 31 7.96 -9.43 -7.76
C SER A 31 9.09 -8.46 -7.36
N LEU A 32 9.38 -8.36 -6.06
CA LEU A 32 10.35 -7.40 -5.53
C LEU A 32 11.79 -7.96 -5.52
N ASN A 33 12.64 -7.38 -6.36
CA ASN A 33 14.08 -7.66 -6.37
C ASN A 33 14.78 -6.99 -5.15
N LYS A 34 15.91 -7.56 -4.72
CA LYS A 34 16.73 -7.03 -3.61
C LYS A 34 17.18 -5.58 -3.86
N LYS A 35 17.50 -5.24 -5.11
CA LYS A 35 17.84 -3.88 -5.53
C LYS A 35 16.68 -2.90 -5.26
N ASN A 36 15.47 -3.26 -5.67
CA ASN A 36 14.27 -2.43 -5.48
C ASN A 36 13.96 -2.19 -3.99
N ILE A 37 14.20 -3.18 -3.14
CA ILE A 37 14.05 -3.05 -1.68
C ILE A 37 15.07 -2.06 -1.11
N LEU A 38 16.32 -2.11 -1.59
CA LEU A 38 17.39 -1.23 -1.15
C LEU A 38 17.11 0.22 -1.57
N GLU A 39 16.75 0.45 -2.83
CA GLU A 39 16.38 1.77 -3.35
C GLU A 39 15.17 2.36 -2.60
N LYS A 40 14.15 1.53 -2.34
CA LYS A 40 13.01 1.89 -1.49
C LYS A 40 13.47 2.35 -0.09
N ASN A 41 14.33 1.58 0.58
CA ASN A 41 14.77 1.92 1.93
C ASN A 41 15.60 3.21 1.98
N ILE A 42 16.41 3.48 0.95
CA ILE A 42 17.14 4.75 0.84
C ILE A 42 16.15 5.92 0.72
N LEU A 43 15.16 5.78 -0.17
CA LEU A 43 14.13 6.79 -0.38
C LEU A 43 13.33 7.06 0.92
N LEU A 44 12.93 6.00 1.61
CA LEU A 44 12.20 6.09 2.87
C LEU A 44 13.00 6.78 3.97
N LYS A 45 14.29 6.45 4.09
CA LYS A 45 15.19 7.09 5.04
C LYS A 45 15.38 8.58 4.73
N ALA A 46 15.42 8.95 3.44
CA ALA A 46 15.54 10.35 3.02
C ALA A 46 14.27 11.17 3.34
N ILE A 47 13.08 10.58 3.17
CA ILE A 47 11.80 11.26 3.42
C ILE A 47 11.38 11.15 4.90
N GLY A 48 12.03 10.30 5.69
CA GLY A 48 11.69 10.07 7.10
C GLY A 48 10.42 9.24 7.28
N LEU A 49 10.02 8.47 6.26
CA LEU A 49 8.82 7.63 6.30
C LEU A 49 9.17 6.17 6.60
N PRO A 50 8.29 5.44 7.33
CA PRO A 50 8.53 4.03 7.65
C PRO A 50 8.25 3.07 6.49
N ASP A 51 7.41 3.44 5.52
CA ASP A 51 7.18 2.69 4.27
C ASP A 51 6.51 3.57 3.20
N LEU A 52 6.50 3.10 1.95
CA LEU A 52 5.81 3.69 0.81
C LEU A 52 4.32 3.37 0.93
N SER A 53 3.55 4.25 1.56
CA SER A 53 2.09 4.13 1.55
C SER A 53 1.54 4.44 0.17
N THR A 54 0.84 3.49 -0.44
CA THR A 54 -0.01 3.73 -1.61
C THR A 54 -1.17 4.64 -1.22
N SER A 55 -1.14 5.88 -1.71
CA SER A 55 -2.22 6.85 -1.58
C SER A 55 -3.26 6.59 -2.66
N ASN A 56 -4.32 5.86 -2.34
CA ASN A 56 -5.52 5.85 -3.17
C ASN A 56 -6.46 6.95 -2.62
N GLU A 57 -6.58 7.99 -3.43
CA GLU A 57 -7.38 9.23 -3.33
C GLU A 57 -8.12 9.58 -2.02
N ALA A 58 -7.87 10.83 -1.58
CA ALA A 58 -8.68 11.65 -0.67
C ALA A 58 -8.74 11.28 0.82
N MET A 59 -7.93 10.34 1.31
CA MET A 59 -7.86 10.06 2.73
C MET A 59 -6.41 10.03 3.21
N TYR A 60 -6.08 10.79 4.27
CA TYR A 60 -4.78 10.67 4.96
C TYR A 60 -4.69 9.26 5.57
N ILE A 61 -4.16 8.31 4.82
CA ILE A 61 -3.92 6.97 5.31
C ILE A 61 -2.63 7.03 6.13
N ARG A 62 -2.75 6.92 7.46
CA ARG A 62 -1.59 6.61 8.30
C ARG A 62 -0.93 5.34 7.76
N HIS A 63 0.39 5.36 7.60
CA HIS A 63 1.12 4.17 7.17
C HIS A 63 0.72 2.94 8.02
N ARG A 64 0.63 1.73 7.47
CA ARG A 64 0.06 0.56 8.19
C ARG A 64 0.86 0.16 9.45
N THR A 65 2.16 0.48 9.51
CA THR A 65 2.94 0.35 10.76
C THR A 65 2.76 1.51 11.74
N LEU A 66 2.11 2.59 11.31
CA LEU A 66 1.71 3.73 12.14
C LEU A 66 0.20 3.70 12.50
N SER A 67 -0.57 2.76 11.96
CA SER A 67 -1.98 2.60 12.30
C SER A 67 -2.09 1.89 13.65
N ASN A 68 -2.66 2.57 14.64
CA ASN A 68 -2.97 2.00 15.96
C ASN A 68 -4.42 1.45 15.95
N THR A 69 -4.65 0.27 16.51
CA THR A 69 -5.98 -0.32 16.69
C THR A 69 -6.87 0.48 17.65
N PHE A 70 -6.27 1.31 18.51
CA PHE A 70 -6.97 2.03 19.59
C PHE A 70 -7.15 3.53 19.35
N SER A 71 -6.80 4.06 18.18
CA SER A 71 -7.10 5.45 17.88
C SER A 71 -8.61 5.62 17.66
N ILE A 72 -9.30 6.19 18.65
CA ILE A 72 -10.75 6.47 18.61
C ILE A 72 -11.11 7.40 17.43
N PHE A 73 -10.18 8.30 17.08
CA PHE A 73 -10.33 9.22 15.96
C PHE A 73 -9.32 8.89 14.85
N LYS A 74 -9.83 8.85 13.63
CA LYS A 74 -9.03 8.70 12.42
C LYS A 74 -8.09 9.90 12.22
N ASP A 75 -8.54 11.10 12.57
CA ASP A 75 -7.82 12.36 12.42
C ASP A 75 -7.48 12.95 13.81
N SER A 76 -6.36 13.66 13.95
CA SER A 76 -6.00 14.34 15.20
C SER A 76 -6.97 15.52 15.43
N PRO A 77 -7.39 15.83 16.67
CA PRO A 77 -8.21 17.01 16.97
C PRO A 77 -7.50 18.34 16.61
N GLU A 78 -6.20 18.31 16.35
CA GLU A 78 -5.43 19.47 15.89
C GLU A 78 -5.54 19.72 14.37
N LEU A 79 -6.15 18.81 13.59
CA LEU A 79 -6.41 19.06 12.17
C LEU A 79 -7.46 20.17 12.03
N ARG A 80 -7.01 21.36 11.60
CA ARG A 80 -7.88 22.52 11.33
C ARG A 80 -8.55 22.48 9.95
N GLU A 81 -8.06 21.64 9.04
CA GLU A 81 -8.53 21.58 7.66
C GLU A 81 -8.95 20.15 7.31
N TYR A 82 -10.26 19.93 7.20
CA TYR A 82 -10.84 18.73 6.61
C TYR A 82 -11.06 19.02 5.12
N PHE A 83 -10.16 18.57 4.25
CA PHE A 83 -10.21 18.87 2.82
C PHE A 83 -10.77 17.67 2.04
N PRO A 84 -12.04 17.69 1.59
CA PRO A 84 -12.48 16.90 0.46
C PRO A 84 -12.70 17.84 -0.73
N SER A 85 -11.67 18.54 -1.19
CA SER A 85 -11.74 19.15 -2.52
C SER A 85 -10.92 18.30 -3.47
N THR A 86 -11.59 17.35 -4.11
CA THR A 86 -11.09 16.74 -5.33
C THR A 86 -11.20 17.79 -6.44
N PHE A 87 -10.08 18.13 -7.08
CA PHE A 87 -10.10 18.91 -8.32
C PHE A 87 -10.04 17.95 -9.50
N ILE A 88 -11.02 18.04 -10.40
CA ILE A 88 -10.96 17.37 -11.69
C ILE A 88 -10.20 18.31 -12.63
N TYR A 89 -9.03 17.90 -13.12
CA TYR A 89 -8.42 18.55 -14.27
C TYR A 89 -9.25 18.21 -15.51
N SER A 90 -10.20 19.08 -15.87
CA SER A 90 -10.77 19.08 -17.21
C SER A 90 -9.78 19.73 -18.16
N HIS A 91 -9.31 19.01 -19.17
CA HIS A 91 -8.58 19.64 -20.27
C HIS A 91 -9.52 20.67 -20.91
N SER A 92 -9.11 21.94 -20.94
CA SER A 92 -9.91 22.98 -21.60
C SER A 92 -9.89 22.72 -23.10
N HIS A 93 -11.06 22.57 -23.72
CA HIS A 93 -11.17 22.55 -25.18
C HIS A 93 -10.87 23.93 -25.84
N ILE A 94 -10.53 24.94 -25.04
CA ILE A 94 -10.06 26.25 -25.49
C ILE A 94 -8.55 26.13 -25.76
N LEU A 95 -8.22 25.43 -26.85
CA LEU A 95 -6.83 25.10 -27.22
C LEU A 95 -6.04 26.29 -27.80
N ASN A 96 -6.59 27.51 -27.88
CA ASN A 96 -5.98 28.51 -28.77
C ASN A 96 -5.94 29.99 -28.37
N ASN A 97 -6.27 30.40 -27.13
CA ASN A 97 -6.24 31.84 -26.79
C ASN A 97 -5.74 32.18 -25.37
N THR A 98 -4.93 31.33 -24.75
CA THR A 98 -4.22 31.70 -23.50
C THR A 98 -2.94 32.46 -23.84
N PRO A 99 -2.80 33.75 -23.47
CA PRO A 99 -1.66 34.60 -23.85
C PRO A 99 -0.37 34.27 -23.08
N SER A 100 -0.36 33.26 -22.21
CA SER A 100 0.76 32.90 -21.36
C SER A 100 1.70 31.86 -21.98
N LYS A 101 1.82 31.81 -23.30
CA LYS A 101 2.93 31.10 -23.94
C LYS A 101 4.10 32.07 -23.98
N VAL A 102 5.03 31.95 -23.03
CA VAL A 102 6.34 32.58 -23.17
C VAL A 102 7.01 31.88 -24.36
N ILE A 103 7.03 32.59 -25.48
CA ILE A 103 7.81 32.21 -26.65
C ILE A 103 9.23 32.61 -26.27
N ASN A 104 10.09 31.63 -25.99
CA ASN A 104 11.51 31.91 -25.81
C ASN A 104 12.03 32.55 -27.10
N GLU A 105 12.54 33.78 -26.98
CA GLU A 105 13.49 34.36 -27.93
C GLU A 105 14.80 33.57 -27.92
#